data_AF-A0A8H6E0R9-F1
#
_entry.id   AF-A0A8H6E0R9-F1
#
_cell.length_a   1.000
_cell.length_b   1.000
_cell.length_c   1.000
_cell.angle_alpha   90.00
_cell.angle_beta   90.00
_cell.angle_gamma   90.00
#
_symmetry.space_group_name_H-M   'P 1'
#
loop_
_entity.id
_entity.type
_entity.pdbx_description
1 polymer ?
#
loop_
_entity_poly.entity_id
_entity_poly.type
_entity_poly.pdbx_seq_one_letter_code
_entity_poly.pdbx_strand_id
1 'polypeptide(L)'
;MRSANLLQISSAFGKPMESIDTYPLIEHTWDALSEMYVKDGLTDEVKAFVSVVAEGYPFPTNLDRRVPEATGMAPTSEQDLLLKCLKDHMSKEDVLTQLLKMKEDSRA
;
A
#
# COMPACT_ATOMS: atom_id res chain seq x y z
N MET A 1 14.59 -29.67 3.82
CA MET A 1 14.67 -28.38 3.09
C MET A 1 13.50 -28.33 2.13
N ARG A 2 12.55 -27.41 2.32
CA ARG A 2 11.49 -27.13 1.34
C ARG A 2 11.93 -25.87 0.59
N SER A 3 12.45 -26.06 -0.62
CA SER A 3 12.72 -24.97 -1.54
C SER A 3 11.59 -24.95 -2.56
N ALA A 4 10.93 -23.81 -2.71
CA ALA A 4 9.96 -23.57 -3.77
C ALA A 4 10.55 -22.47 -4.67
N ASN A 5 10.59 -22.73 -5.97
CA ASN A 5 10.96 -21.72 -6.96
C ASN A 5 9.67 -21.04 -7.41
N LEU A 6 9.45 -19.81 -6.94
CA LEU A 6 8.40 -18.94 -7.47
C LEU A 6 8.92 -18.28 -8.74
N LEU A 7 8.40 -18.71 -9.89
CA LEU A 7 8.62 -18.02 -11.15
C LEU A 7 7.54 -16.95 -11.29
N GLN A 8 7.93 -15.68 -11.24
CA GLN A 8 7.02 -14.56 -11.42
C GLN A 8 6.95 -14.21 -12.92
N ILE A 9 5.89 -14.65 -13.57
CA ILE A 9 5.67 -14.43 -15.02
C ILE A 9 4.95 -13.09 -15.19
N SER A 10 5.59 -12.13 -15.87
CA SER A 10 5.00 -10.83 -16.17
C SER A 10 3.94 -10.95 -17.27
N SER A 11 2.90 -10.11 -17.20
CA SER A 11 1.82 -9.98 -18.17
C SER A 11 1.84 -8.57 -18.74
N ALA A 12 1.41 -8.39 -20.00
CA ALA A 12 1.23 -7.06 -20.59
C ALA A 12 0.20 -6.18 -19.83
N PHE A 13 -0.66 -6.81 -19.02
CA PHE A 13 -1.61 -6.14 -18.12
C PHE A 13 -1.14 -6.16 -16.65
N GLY A 14 0.03 -6.72 -16.37
CA GLY A 14 0.61 -6.77 -15.04
C GLY A 14 1.42 -5.51 -14.77
N LYS A 15 1.39 -5.03 -13.52
CA LYS A 15 2.36 -4.03 -13.06
C LYS A 15 3.77 -4.64 -13.19
N PRO A 16 4.73 -3.97 -13.85
CA PRO A 16 6.10 -4.50 -13.96
C PRO A 16 6.65 -4.80 -12.57
N MET A 17 7.57 -5.77 -12.44
CA MET A 17 8.17 -6.13 -11.14
C MET A 17 9.07 -5.02 -10.53
N GLU A 18 9.05 -3.82 -11.08
CA GLU A 18 9.79 -2.70 -10.54
C GLU A 18 9.08 -2.15 -9.31
N SER A 19 9.85 -1.92 -8.26
CA SER A 19 9.36 -1.15 -7.13
C SER A 19 9.15 0.29 -7.58
N ILE A 20 7.91 0.75 -7.61
CA ILE A 20 7.58 2.15 -7.82
C ILE A 20 7.76 2.88 -6.49
N ASP A 21 8.40 4.05 -6.51
CA ASP A 21 8.37 4.90 -5.33
C ASP A 21 6.99 5.57 -5.21
N THR A 22 6.12 4.95 -4.43
CA THR A 22 4.76 5.43 -4.16
C THR A 22 4.70 6.65 -3.25
N TYR A 23 5.79 6.99 -2.54
CA TYR A 23 5.78 8.09 -1.57
C TYR A 23 5.45 9.44 -2.21
N PRO A 24 6.16 9.89 -3.28
CA PRO A 24 5.83 11.16 -3.93
C PRO A 24 4.43 11.17 -4.56
N LEU A 25 3.96 10.03 -5.08
CA LEU A 25 2.60 9.93 -5.63
C LEU A 25 1.56 10.19 -4.54
N ILE A 26 1.69 9.52 -3.40
CA ILE A 26 0.77 9.66 -2.27
C ILE A 26 0.86 11.07 -1.68
N GLU A 27 2.07 11.61 -1.51
CA GLU A 27 2.29 12.98 -1.04
C GLU A 27 1.58 14.04 -1.91
N HIS A 28 1.64 13.91 -3.23
CA HIS A 28 1.04 14.90 -4.12
C HIS A 28 -0.47 14.72 -4.30
N THR A 29 -1.01 13.53 -3.99
CA THR A 29 -2.41 13.19 -4.27
C THR A 29 -3.29 13.08 -3.02
N TRP A 30 -2.70 12.99 -1.82
CA TRP A 30 -3.43 12.71 -0.58
C TRP A 30 -4.54 13.71 -0.30
N ASP A 31 -4.28 15.02 -0.45
CA ASP A 31 -5.25 16.06 -0.10
C ASP A 31 -6.50 15.95 -0.99
N ALA A 32 -6.31 15.78 -2.31
CA ALA A 32 -7.41 15.59 -3.25
C ALA A 32 -8.17 14.27 -3.01
N LEU A 33 -7.45 13.19 -2.69
CA LEU A 33 -8.06 11.90 -2.37
C LEU A 33 -8.91 11.99 -1.08
N SER A 34 -8.40 12.68 -0.06
CA SER A 34 -9.09 12.90 1.21
C SER A 34 -10.34 13.76 1.03
N GLU A 35 -10.25 14.85 0.26
CA GLU A 35 -11.40 15.68 -0.09
C GLU A 35 -12.49 14.87 -0.83
N MET A 36 -12.09 14.05 -1.81
CA MET A 36 -13.00 13.18 -2.54
C MET A 36 -13.68 12.17 -1.61
N TYR A 37 -12.92 11.56 -0.70
CA TYR A 37 -13.46 10.63 0.29
C TYR A 37 -14.41 11.29 1.30
N VAL A 38 -14.09 12.50 1.79
CA VAL A 38 -14.95 13.24 2.71
C VAL A 38 -16.28 13.61 2.05
N LYS A 39 -16.24 13.94 0.76
CA LYS A 39 -17.42 14.35 0.00
C LYS A 39 -18.33 13.18 -0.36
N ASP A 40 -17.75 12.12 -0.93
CA ASP A 40 -18.51 11.06 -1.61
C ASP A 40 -18.39 9.68 -0.91
N GLY A 41 -17.51 9.55 0.09
CA GLY A 41 -17.26 8.31 0.81
C GLY A 41 -16.36 7.32 0.06
N LEU A 42 -16.43 6.04 0.40
CA LEU A 42 -15.63 4.98 -0.25
C LEU A 42 -16.27 4.52 -1.58
N THR A 43 -16.27 5.40 -2.59
CA THR A 43 -16.78 5.07 -3.92
C THR A 43 -15.82 4.17 -4.71
N ASP A 44 -16.25 3.66 -5.85
CA ASP A 44 -15.40 2.86 -6.72
C ASP A 44 -14.29 3.71 -7.36
N GLU A 45 -14.51 5.01 -7.54
CA GLU A 45 -13.48 5.96 -7.96
C GLU A 45 -12.39 6.13 -6.90
N VAL A 46 -12.74 6.23 -5.61
CA VAL A 46 -11.77 6.28 -4.50
C VAL A 46 -10.95 4.99 -4.45
N LYS A 47 -11.61 3.83 -4.56
CA LYS A 47 -10.91 2.52 -4.58
C LYS A 47 -9.98 2.40 -5.80
N ALA A 48 -10.43 2.83 -6.97
CA ALA A 48 -9.64 2.83 -8.18
C ALA A 48 -8.44 3.79 -8.07
N PHE A 49 -8.61 4.94 -7.44
CA PHE A 49 -7.52 5.86 -7.19
C PHE A 49 -6.46 5.24 -6.30
N VAL A 50 -6.87 4.68 -5.15
CA VAL A 50 -5.97 3.99 -4.20
C VAL A 50 -5.21 2.84 -4.87
N SER A 51 -5.89 2.05 -5.72
CA SER A 51 -5.27 0.90 -6.38
C SER A 51 -4.17 1.28 -7.38
N VAL A 52 -4.20 2.52 -7.89
CA VAL A 52 -3.20 3.05 -8.82
C VAL A 52 -2.03 3.69 -8.08
N VAL A 53 -2.27 4.43 -6.99
CA VAL A 53 -1.22 5.21 -6.31
C VAL A 53 -0.42 4.42 -5.27
N ALA A 54 -0.94 3.30 -4.77
CA ALA A 54 -0.34 2.52 -3.69
C ALA A 54 -0.17 1.02 -4.03
N GLU A 55 0.83 0.38 -3.44
CA GLU A 55 1.07 -1.06 -3.64
C GLU A 55 0.04 -1.92 -2.87
N GLY A 56 -0.69 -2.75 -3.61
CA GLY A 56 -1.66 -3.71 -3.06
C GLY A 56 -1.07 -5.08 -2.74
N TYR A 57 0.16 -5.35 -3.19
CA TYR A 57 0.87 -6.59 -2.89
C TYR A 57 1.92 -6.34 -1.80
N PRO A 58 1.80 -6.96 -0.61
CA PRO A 58 2.64 -6.64 0.55
C PRO A 58 4.05 -7.26 0.49
N PHE A 59 4.44 -7.88 -0.62
CA PHE A 59 5.72 -8.54 -0.82
C PHE A 59 6.50 -7.93 -1.99
N PRO A 60 7.84 -7.98 -1.99
CA PRO A 60 8.71 -8.51 -0.93
C PRO A 60 8.72 -7.60 0.32
N THR A 61 8.81 -8.20 1.51
CA THR A 61 8.91 -7.47 2.78
C THR A 61 9.68 -8.28 3.83
N ASN A 62 10.17 -7.62 4.88
CA ASN A 62 10.89 -8.26 5.97
C ASN A 62 9.88 -8.82 7.00
N LEU A 63 9.67 -10.14 6.97
CA LEU A 63 8.70 -10.82 7.84
C LEU A 63 9.10 -10.87 9.33
N ASP A 64 10.37 -10.65 9.65
CA ASP A 64 10.80 -10.55 11.06
C ASP A 64 10.30 -9.25 11.69
N ARG A 65 10.19 -8.18 10.90
CA ARG A 65 9.71 -6.85 11.33
C ARG A 65 8.23 -6.63 11.02
N ARG A 66 7.74 -7.18 9.91
CA ARG A 66 6.36 -7.07 9.43
C ARG A 66 5.70 -8.44 9.47
N VAL A 67 5.39 -8.87 10.68
CA VAL A 67 4.69 -10.13 10.92
C VAL A 67 3.23 -10.02 10.41
N PRO A 68 2.69 -11.04 9.72
CA PRO A 68 1.27 -11.08 9.37
C PRO A 68 0.38 -10.92 10.61
N GLU A 69 -0.80 -10.32 10.42
CA GLU A 69 -1.79 -10.23 11.50
C GLU A 69 -2.26 -11.62 11.94
N ALA A 70 -2.77 -11.75 13.16
CA ALA A 70 -3.11 -13.04 13.77
C ALA A 70 -4.11 -13.91 12.96
N THR A 71 -4.88 -13.29 12.05
CA THR A 71 -5.84 -13.95 11.14
C THR A 71 -5.46 -13.86 9.67
N GLY A 72 -4.34 -13.23 9.33
CA GLY A 72 -3.89 -12.99 7.96
C GLY A 72 -2.73 -13.89 7.53
N MET A 73 -2.64 -14.19 6.24
CA MET A 73 -1.49 -14.90 5.65
C MET A 73 -0.39 -13.93 5.15
N ALA A 74 -0.62 -12.61 5.24
CA ALA A 74 0.29 -11.59 4.77
C ALA A 74 0.23 -10.33 5.67
N PRO A 75 1.29 -9.50 5.68
CA PRO A 75 1.26 -8.19 6.31
C PRO A 75 0.35 -7.21 5.55
N THR A 76 -0.03 -6.11 6.21
CA THR A 76 -0.82 -5.00 5.63
C THR A 76 -0.17 -4.43 4.35
N SER A 77 -0.94 -4.17 3.31
CA SER A 77 -0.44 -3.49 2.09
C SER A 77 -0.46 -1.96 2.22
N GLU A 78 0.12 -1.23 1.26
CA GLU A 78 0.04 0.24 1.26
C GLU A 78 -1.40 0.68 0.97
N GLN A 79 -2.14 -0.06 0.13
CA GLN A 79 -3.55 0.20 -0.13
C GLN A 79 -4.39 0.05 1.14
N ASP A 80 -4.17 -1.01 1.93
CA ASP A 80 -4.85 -1.21 3.21
C ASP A 80 -4.56 -0.07 4.20
N LEU A 81 -3.30 0.37 4.25
CA LEU A 81 -2.87 1.51 5.07
C LEU A 81 -3.61 2.79 4.66
N LEU A 82 -3.63 3.12 3.37
CA LEU A 82 -4.29 4.33 2.87
C LEU A 82 -5.79 4.31 3.13
N LEU A 83 -6.46 3.19 2.89
CA LEU A 83 -7.89 3.03 3.15
C LEU A 83 -8.21 3.22 4.64
N LYS A 84 -7.36 2.69 5.52
CA LYS A 84 -7.48 2.94 6.96
C LYS A 84 -7.30 4.42 7.30
N CYS A 85 -6.26 5.06 6.77
CA CYS A 85 -5.99 6.48 6.99
C CYS A 85 -7.12 7.39 6.51
N LEU A 86 -7.76 7.06 5.38
CA LEU A 86 -8.94 7.77 4.87
C LEU A 86 -10.11 7.64 5.84
N LYS A 87 -10.38 6.41 6.29
CA LYS A 87 -11.45 6.13 7.25
C LYS A 87 -11.25 6.84 8.60
N ASP A 88 -10.00 6.92 9.05
CA ASP A 88 -9.63 7.54 10.32
C ASP A 88 -9.45 9.07 10.20
N HIS A 89 -9.68 9.65 9.01
CA HIS A 89 -9.52 11.08 8.71
C HIS A 89 -8.13 11.62 9.12
N MET A 90 -7.09 10.85 8.82
CA MET A 90 -5.72 11.18 9.21
C MET A 90 -5.15 12.36 8.43
N SER A 91 -4.27 13.12 9.09
CA SER A 91 -3.55 14.21 8.44
C SER A 91 -2.54 13.66 7.43
N LYS A 92 -2.22 14.46 6.40
CA LYS A 92 -1.19 14.13 5.39
C LYS A 92 0.13 13.73 6.03
N GLU A 93 0.57 14.49 7.03
CA GLU A 93 1.85 14.27 7.73
C GLU A 93 1.88 12.90 8.43
N ASP A 94 0.78 12.51 9.08
CA ASP A 94 0.69 11.22 9.76
C ASP A 94 0.69 10.05 8.77
N VAL A 95 0.01 10.20 7.63
CA VAL A 95 0.00 9.18 6.57
C VAL A 95 1.40 8.98 6.00
N LEU A 96 2.10 10.07 5.66
CA LEU A 96 3.46 10.00 5.13
C LEU A 96 4.44 9.41 6.15
N THR A 97 4.28 9.74 7.42
CA THR A 97 5.08 9.15 8.51
C THR A 97 4.86 7.63 8.62
N GLN A 98 3.61 7.18 8.56
CA GLN A 98 3.31 5.73 8.59
C GLN A 98 3.82 5.01 7.35
N LEU A 99 3.73 5.64 6.18
CA LEU A 99 4.24 5.07 4.93
C LEU A 99 5.76 4.94 4.96
N LEU A 100 6.49 5.95 5.47
CA LEU A 100 7.94 5.86 5.66
C LEU A 100 8.32 4.74 6.62
N LYS A 101 7.65 4.66 7.77
CA LYS A 101 7.86 3.58 8.73
C LYS A 101 7.64 2.20 8.09
N MET A 102 6.55 2.05 7.33
CA MET A 102 6.26 0.80 6.62
C MET A 102 7.35 0.44 5.61
N LYS A 103 7.88 1.43 4.88
CA LYS A 103 9.00 1.23 3.96
C LYS A 103 10.28 0.83 4.71
N GLU A 104 10.60 1.48 5.82
CA GLU A 104 11.75 1.14 6.67
C GLU A 104 11.64 -0.26 7.27
N ASP A 105 10.45 -0.64 7.73
CA ASP A 105 10.17 -1.97 8.28
C ASP A 105 10.22 -3.06 7.20
N SER A 106 9.96 -2.72 5.94
CA SER A 106 10.02 -3.65 4.82
C SER A 106 11.44 -3.91 4.30
N ARG A 107 12.42 -3.07 4.66
CA ARG A 107 13.83 -3.24 4.24
C ARG A 107 14.45 -4.44 4.97
N ALA A 108 15.23 -5.22 4.22
CA ALA A 108 16.02 -6.35 4.72
C ALA A 108 17.14 -5.89 5.65
#